data_AF-A0A3S5HNW0-F1
#
_entry.id   AF-A0A3S5HNW0-F1
#
_cell.length_a   1.000
_cell.length_b   1.000
_cell.length_c   1.000
_cell.angle_alpha   90.00
_cell.angle_beta   90.00
_cell.angle_gamma   90.00
#
_symmetry.space_group_name_H-M   'P 1'
#
loop_
_entity.id
_entity.type
_entity.pdbx_description
1 polymer ?
#
loop_
_entity_poly.entity_id
_entity_poly.type
_entity_poly.pdbx_seq_one_letter_code
_entity_poly.pdbx_strand_id
1 'polypeptide(L)'
;MNSKGINKVILIGYLGKDPEIRYTPNGIAVANINLATSESWQDKKTGENREKTEWHRIVLFSKLAEIAREYLSKGSHIYIEGSLQTKKWKDQYNQFRYTTEIIVNINGNMKILNYKNKNENIDNKKKIENFDILNDKKNNKLDIIKNNKKIDDEENINFDDEIPF
;
A
#
# COMPACT_ATOMS: atom_id res chain seq x y z
N MET A 1 -14.78 -42.88 -21.61
CA MET A 1 -13.73 -41.86 -21.45
C MET A 1 -14.30 -40.74 -20.59
N ASN A 2 -13.72 -40.47 -19.42
CA ASN A 2 -14.14 -39.33 -18.59
C ASN A 2 -13.59 -38.05 -19.21
N SER A 3 -14.32 -37.42 -20.14
CA SER A 3 -14.02 -36.06 -20.60
C SER A 3 -14.44 -35.06 -19.52
N LYS A 4 -13.64 -34.96 -18.46
CA LYS A 4 -13.80 -33.87 -17.49
C LYS A 4 -13.47 -32.56 -18.20
N GLY A 5 -14.45 -31.65 -18.24
CA GLY A 5 -14.25 -30.29 -18.78
C GLY A 5 -13.16 -29.54 -18.02
N ILE A 6 -12.57 -28.53 -18.66
CA ILE A 6 -11.50 -27.72 -18.08
C ILE A 6 -12.12 -26.45 -17.49
N ASN A 7 -11.87 -26.21 -16.20
CA ASN A 7 -12.16 -24.95 -15.54
C ASN A 7 -10.84 -24.36 -15.05
N LYS A 8 -10.36 -23.32 -15.73
CA LYS A 8 -9.11 -22.63 -15.42
C LYS A 8 -9.31 -21.13 -15.59
N VAL A 9 -8.85 -20.38 -14.59
CA VAL A 9 -8.80 -18.91 -14.59
C VAL A 9 -7.36 -18.50 -14.37
N ILE A 10 -6.87 -17.57 -15.19
CA ILE A 10 -5.56 -16.96 -15.02
C ILE A 10 -5.76 -15.46 -14.96
N LEU A 11 -5.26 -14.81 -13.91
CA LEU A 11 -5.35 -13.38 -13.72
C LEU A 11 -4.01 -12.80 -13.33
N ILE A 12 -3.75 -11.59 -13.82
CA ILE A 12 -2.65 -10.74 -13.38
C ILE A 12 -3.26 -9.39 -13.05
N GLY A 13 -3.06 -8.91 -11.82
CA GLY A 13 -3.68 -7.67 -11.39
C GLY A 13 -3.21 -7.20 -10.03
N TYR A 14 -3.88 -6.15 -9.53
CA TYR A 14 -3.49 -5.47 -8.29
C TYR A 14 -4.52 -5.70 -7.20
N LEU A 15 -4.06 -5.87 -5.96
CA LEU A 15 -4.95 -5.94 -4.79
C LEU A 15 -5.61 -4.57 -4.54
N GLY A 16 -6.94 -4.52 -4.49
CA GLY A 16 -7.66 -3.28 -4.15
C GLY A 16 -7.63 -2.92 -2.67
N LYS A 17 -7.42 -3.92 -1.81
CA LYS A 17 -7.34 -3.80 -0.36
C LYS A 17 -6.43 -4.89 0.21
N ASP A 18 -6.07 -4.75 1.48
CA ASP A 18 -5.30 -5.76 2.19
C ASP A 18 -6.05 -7.12 2.24
N PRO A 19 -5.34 -8.26 2.25
CA PRO A 19 -5.95 -9.57 2.36
C PRO A 19 -6.75 -9.75 3.66
N GLU A 20 -7.98 -10.23 3.55
CA GLU A 20 -8.78 -10.60 4.72
C GLU A 20 -8.56 -12.07 5.05
N ILE A 21 -7.99 -12.36 6.23
CA ILE A 21 -7.72 -13.73 6.67
C ILE A 21 -8.74 -14.17 7.71
N ARG A 22 -9.21 -15.40 7.55
CA ARG A 22 -10.08 -16.10 8.49
C ARG A 22 -9.57 -17.51 8.68
N TYR A 23 -9.81 -18.07 9.85
CA TYR A 23 -9.54 -19.47 10.12
C TYR A 23 -10.86 -20.22 10.17
N THR A 24 -10.93 -21.35 9.48
CA THR A 24 -12.08 -22.25 9.61
C THR A 24 -12.08 -22.91 10.99
N PRO A 25 -13.21 -23.51 11.45
CA PRO A 25 -13.25 -24.25 12.71
C PRO A 25 -12.20 -25.38 12.80
N ASN A 26 -11.76 -25.90 11.66
CA ASN A 26 -10.73 -26.93 11.55
C ASN A 26 -9.29 -26.37 11.57
N GLY A 27 -9.11 -25.06 11.82
CA GLY A 27 -7.80 -24.40 11.87
C GLY A 27 -7.20 -24.06 10.49
N ILE A 28 -7.91 -24.34 9.39
CA ILE A 28 -7.40 -24.03 8.03
C ILE A 28 -7.49 -22.53 7.78
N ALA A 29 -6.36 -21.91 7.43
CA ALA A 29 -6.30 -20.52 6.99
C ALA A 29 -7.00 -20.32 5.64
N VAL A 30 -7.82 -19.28 5.54
CA VAL A 30 -8.52 -18.86 4.32
C VAL A 30 -8.29 -17.37 4.15
N ALA A 31 -7.79 -16.96 2.98
CA ALA A 31 -7.62 -15.55 2.64
C ALA A 31 -8.55 -15.16 1.50
N ASN A 32 -9.34 -14.11 1.72
CA ASN A 32 -10.18 -13.48 0.72
C ASN A 32 -9.48 -12.22 0.21
N ILE A 33 -9.22 -12.17 -1.09
CA ILE A 33 -8.60 -11.02 -1.75
C ILE A 33 -9.47 -10.52 -2.90
N ASN A 34 -9.40 -9.20 -3.14
CA ASN A 34 -10.06 -8.56 -4.27
C ASN A 34 -8.98 -8.06 -5.24
N LEU A 35 -8.99 -8.60 -6.46
CA LEU A 35 -8.04 -8.28 -7.50
C LEU A 35 -8.69 -7.42 -8.58
N ALA A 36 -8.08 -6.30 -8.91
CA ALA A 36 -8.48 -5.44 -10.01
C ALA A 36 -7.70 -5.78 -11.28
N THR A 37 -8.40 -5.85 -12.41
CA THR A 37 -7.82 -5.86 -13.75
C THR A 37 -8.45 -4.74 -14.57
N SER A 38 -7.64 -3.87 -15.18
CA SER A 38 -8.13 -2.76 -16.00
C SER A 38 -7.84 -3.02 -17.48
N GLU A 39 -8.79 -2.65 -18.34
CA GLU A 39 -8.63 -2.59 -19.79
C GLU A 39 -8.86 -1.14 -20.24
N SER A 40 -7.91 -0.59 -21.01
CA SER A 40 -7.99 0.75 -21.58
C SER A 40 -8.18 0.68 -23.09
N TRP A 41 -9.16 1.40 -23.64
CA TRP A 41 -9.39 1.49 -25.09
C TRP A 41 -9.77 2.91 -25.50
N GLN A 42 -9.53 3.24 -26.76
CA GLN A 42 -9.95 4.52 -27.34
C GLN A 42 -11.33 4.36 -27.97
N ASP A 43 -12.29 5.21 -27.61
CA ASP A 43 -13.61 5.22 -28.25
C ASP A 43 -13.48 5.76 -29.68
N LYS A 44 -13.90 4.96 -30.67
CA LYS A 44 -13.82 5.31 -32.09
C LYS A 44 -14.70 6.51 -32.47
N LYS A 45 -15.74 6.81 -31.68
CA LYS A 45 -16.67 7.92 -31.98
C LYS A 45 -16.20 9.25 -31.40
N THR A 46 -15.62 9.23 -30.19
CA THR A 46 -15.24 10.45 -29.47
C THR A 46 -13.74 10.70 -29.45
N GLY A 47 -12.91 9.70 -29.76
CA GLY A 47 -11.45 9.78 -29.69
C GLY A 47 -10.91 9.76 -28.25
N GLU A 48 -11.77 9.63 -27.24
CA GLU A 48 -11.40 9.65 -25.83
C GLU A 48 -10.90 8.28 -25.36
N ASN A 49 -9.92 8.29 -24.45
CA ASN A 49 -9.49 7.08 -23.76
C ASN A 49 -10.49 6.74 -22.66
N ARG A 50 -11.00 5.51 -22.68
CA ARG A 50 -11.85 4.93 -21.63
C ARG A 50 -11.11 3.80 -20.93
N GLU A 51 -11.41 3.65 -19.64
CA GLU A 51 -10.90 2.57 -18.81
C GLU A 51 -12.06 1.80 -18.19
N LYS A 52 -11.95 0.46 -18.16
CA LYS A 52 -12.89 -0.42 -17.46
C LYS A 52 -12.11 -1.32 -16.52
N THR A 53 -12.42 -1.24 -15.24
CA THR A 53 -11.84 -2.10 -14.20
C THR A 53 -12.82 -3.17 -13.79
N GLU A 54 -12.37 -4.43 -13.80
CA GLU A 54 -13.12 -5.59 -13.32
C GLU A 54 -12.56 -6.07 -11.98
N TRP A 55 -13.47 -6.47 -11.08
CA TRP A 55 -13.14 -6.83 -9.70
C TRP A 55 -13.36 -8.32 -9.44
N HIS A 56 -12.28 -9.03 -9.23
CA HIS A 56 -12.27 -10.48 -9.05
C HIS A 56 -12.16 -10.84 -7.56
N ARG A 57 -13.12 -11.61 -7.05
CA ARG A 57 -13.00 -12.22 -5.72
C ARG A 57 -12.23 -13.53 -5.82
N ILE A 58 -11.15 -13.61 -5.06
CA ILE A 58 -10.27 -14.77 -5.06
C ILE A 58 -10.19 -15.30 -3.62
N VAL A 59 -10.27 -16.61 -3.49
CA VAL A 59 -10.15 -17.32 -2.21
C VAL A 59 -8.92 -18.21 -2.26
N LEU A 60 -8.01 -17.96 -1.32
CA LEU A 60 -6.79 -18.74 -1.12
C LEU A 60 -6.95 -19.59 0.14
N PHE A 61 -6.39 -20.80 0.11
CA PHE A 61 -6.47 -21.75 1.22
C PHE A 61 -5.08 -22.10 1.76
N SER A 62 -5.04 -22.50 3.03
CA SER A 62 -3.88 -23.09 3.70
C SER A 62 -2.63 -22.22 3.54
N LYS A 63 -1.53 -22.81 3.03
CA LYS A 63 -0.25 -22.13 2.85
C LYS A 63 -0.33 -20.87 1.98
N LEU A 64 -1.17 -20.86 0.94
CA LEU A 64 -1.32 -19.67 0.09
C LEU A 64 -2.00 -18.51 0.83
N ALA A 65 -2.93 -18.82 1.75
CA ALA A 65 -3.53 -17.82 2.61
C ALA A 65 -2.49 -17.22 3.58
N GLU A 66 -1.61 -18.06 4.15
CA GLU A 66 -0.53 -17.58 5.04
C GLU A 66 0.47 -16.69 4.30
N ILE A 67 0.91 -17.10 3.10
CA ILE A 67 1.79 -16.28 2.24
C ILE A 67 1.09 -14.97 1.89
N ALA A 68 -0.21 -15.01 1.57
CA ALA A 68 -0.97 -13.80 1.31
C ALA A 68 -0.95 -12.85 2.52
N ARG A 69 -1.11 -13.37 3.74
CA ARG A 69 -1.04 -12.58 4.98
C ARG A 69 0.28 -11.83 5.14
N GLU A 70 1.37 -12.52 4.86
CA GLU A 70 2.72 -12.06 5.22
C GLU A 70 3.29 -11.13 4.16
N TYR A 71 2.99 -11.40 2.88
CA TYR A 71 3.65 -10.74 1.75
C TYR A 71 2.72 -9.86 0.91
N LEU A 72 1.39 -9.97 1.03
CA LEU A 72 0.47 -9.17 0.24
C LEU A 72 -0.11 -8.01 1.06
N SER A 73 -0.22 -6.86 0.40
CA SER A 73 -0.88 -5.66 0.88
C SER A 73 -1.67 -5.01 -0.27
N LYS A 74 -2.45 -3.98 0.04
CA LYS A 74 -3.08 -3.13 -0.97
C LYS A 74 -2.05 -2.67 -2.00
N GLY A 75 -2.41 -2.83 -3.28
CA GLY A 75 -1.56 -2.48 -4.42
C GLY A 75 -0.47 -3.52 -4.75
N SER A 76 -0.41 -4.67 -4.08
CA SER A 76 0.46 -5.78 -4.50
C SER A 76 0.05 -6.27 -5.89
N HIS A 77 1.03 -6.42 -6.77
CA HIS A 77 0.85 -6.96 -8.12
C HIS A 77 1.06 -8.47 -8.08
N ILE A 78 0.06 -9.25 -8.46
CA ILE A 78 0.10 -10.71 -8.35
C ILE A 78 -0.41 -11.41 -9.61
N TYR A 79 0.10 -12.61 -9.81
CA TYR A 79 -0.42 -13.62 -10.73
C TYR A 79 -1.20 -14.66 -9.94
N ILE A 80 -2.37 -15.05 -10.46
CA ILE A 80 -3.25 -16.06 -9.88
C ILE A 80 -3.66 -17.05 -10.97
N GLU A 81 -3.59 -18.34 -10.64
CA GLU A 81 -4.20 -19.44 -11.38
C GLU A 81 -5.16 -20.19 -10.47
N GLY A 82 -6.40 -20.39 -10.91
CA GLY A 82 -7.44 -21.07 -10.13
C GLY A 82 -8.60 -21.57 -10.99
N SER A 83 -9.76 -21.76 -10.37
CA SER A 83 -10.98 -22.23 -11.02
C SER A 83 -12.20 -21.43 -10.54
N LEU A 84 -13.18 -21.18 -11.41
CA LEU A 84 -14.44 -20.54 -11.01
C LEU A 84 -15.28 -21.49 -10.17
N GLN A 85 -15.85 -20.98 -9.08
CA GLN A 85 -16.85 -21.67 -8.29
C GLN A 85 -17.98 -20.69 -7.95
N THR A 86 -19.21 -21.07 -8.28
CA THR A 86 -20.40 -20.30 -7.89
C THR A 86 -21.05 -20.99 -6.71
N LYS A 87 -21.16 -20.31 -5.57
CA LYS A 87 -21.90 -20.78 -4.41
C LYS A 87 -23.26 -20.11 -4.32
N LYS A 88 -24.27 -20.90 -3.96
CA LYS A 88 -25.61 -20.44 -3.63
C LYS A 88 -25.71 -20.29 -2.11
N TRP A 89 -26.15 -19.13 -1.65
CA TRP A 89 -26.36 -18.86 -0.23
C TRP A 89 -27.66 -18.10 -0.03
N LYS A 90 -28.20 -18.13 1.19
CA LYS A 90 -29.43 -17.40 1.55
C LYS A 90 -29.05 -16.12 2.27
N ASP A 91 -29.64 -15.00 1.86
CA ASP A 91 -29.49 -13.75 2.59
C ASP A 91 -30.40 -13.69 3.83
N GLN A 92 -30.29 -12.60 4.59
CA GLN A 92 -31.09 -12.35 5.80
C GLN A 92 -32.61 -12.31 5.54
N TYR A 93 -33.02 -12.12 4.28
CA TYR A 93 -34.42 -12.12 3.85
C TYR A 93 -34.84 -13.48 3.26
N ASN A 94 -34.03 -14.52 3.46
CA ASN A 94 -34.25 -15.89 2.97
C ASN A 94 -34.32 -15.98 1.43
N GLN A 95 -33.80 -14.98 0.70
CA GLN A 95 -33.69 -15.01 -0.76
C GLN A 95 -32.40 -15.71 -1.18
N PHE A 96 -32.46 -16.46 -2.28
CA PHE A 96 -31.28 -17.12 -2.82
C PHE A 96 -30.39 -16.13 -3.59
N ARG A 97 -29.13 -16.06 -3.19
CA ARG A 97 -28.07 -15.30 -3.85
C ARG A 97 -27.02 -16.24 -4.39
N TYR A 98 -26.37 -15.80 -5.47
CA TYR A 98 -25.26 -16.50 -6.10
C TYR A 98 -24.03 -15.62 -6.03
N THR A 99 -22.89 -16.21 -5.72
CA THR A 99 -21.60 -15.51 -5.76
C THR A 99 -20.60 -16.39 -6.46
N THR A 100 -20.04 -15.87 -7.53
CA THR A 100 -18.94 -16.50 -8.26
C THR A 100 -17.62 -16.02 -7.68
N GLU A 101 -16.78 -16.97 -7.28
CA GLU A 101 -15.47 -16.73 -6.71
C GLU A 101 -14.43 -17.54 -7.49
N ILE A 102 -13.19 -17.09 -7.48
CA ILE A 102 -12.07 -17.83 -8.05
C ILE A 102 -11.37 -18.53 -6.90
N ILE A 103 -11.39 -19.85 -6.94
CA ILE A 103 -10.79 -20.70 -5.92
C ILE A 103 -9.42 -21.16 -6.40
N VAL A 104 -8.40 -20.88 -5.61
CA VAL A 104 -7.05 -21.41 -5.84
C VAL A 104 -6.93 -22.75 -5.11
N ASN A 105 -7.27 -23.81 -5.84
CA ASN A 105 -7.19 -25.19 -5.38
C ASN A 105 -5.76 -25.73 -5.46
N ILE A 106 -5.59 -27.04 -5.21
CA ILE A 106 -4.28 -27.72 -5.21
C ILE A 106 -3.52 -27.62 -6.54
N ASN A 107 -4.24 -27.45 -7.65
CA ASN A 107 -3.68 -27.27 -8.99
C ASN A 107 -3.49 -25.79 -9.36
N GLY A 108 -3.91 -24.87 -8.49
CA GLY A 108 -3.77 -23.45 -8.68
C GLY A 108 -2.41 -22.94 -8.20
N ASN A 109 -2.08 -21.71 -8.57
CA ASN A 109 -0.82 -21.09 -8.21
C ASN A 109 -1.02 -19.61 -7.92
N MET A 110 -0.17 -19.05 -7.05
CA MET A 110 -0.09 -17.63 -6.79
C MET A 110 1.37 -17.20 -6.83
N LYS A 111 1.66 -16.14 -7.57
CA LYS A 111 3.01 -15.53 -7.61
C LYS A 111 2.91 -14.03 -7.37
N ILE A 112 3.82 -13.53 -6.57
CA ILE A 112 3.99 -12.09 -6.34
C ILE A 112 4.88 -11.56 -7.46
N LEU A 113 4.38 -10.58 -8.22
CA LEU A 113 5.10 -10.02 -9.37
C LEU A 113 5.88 -8.76 -9.01
N ASN A 114 5.44 -8.04 -7.98
CA ASN A 114 6.14 -6.86 -7.49
C ASN A 114 6.35 -6.96 -5.98
N TYR A 115 7.58 -7.20 -5.55
CA TYR A 115 7.98 -7.17 -4.15
C TYR A 115 8.31 -5.73 -3.77
N LYS A 116 7.39 -5.01 -3.13
CA LYS A 116 7.73 -3.73 -2.50
C LYS A 116 8.67 -4.04 -1.32
N ASN A 117 9.94 -3.71 -1.46
CA ASN A 117 10.90 -3.77 -0.35
C ASN A 117 10.40 -2.88 0.80
N LYS A 118 9.87 -3.50 1.85
CA LYS A 118 9.37 -2.81 3.05
C LYS A 118 10.48 -2.03 3.78
N ASN A 119 11.75 -2.31 3.47
CA ASN A 119 12.93 -1.70 4.08
C ASN A 119 13.22 -0.28 3.58
N GLU A 120 12.78 0.13 2.38
CA GLU A 120 13.08 1.49 1.88
C GLU A 120 12.37 2.60 2.67
N ASN A 121 11.21 2.30 3.26
CA ASN A 121 10.49 3.26 4.10
C ASN A 121 11.15 3.44 5.48
N ILE A 122 11.86 2.45 6.00
CA ILE A 122 12.55 2.55 7.29
C ILE A 122 13.79 3.44 7.15
N ASP A 123 14.53 3.30 6.05
CA ASP A 123 15.71 4.12 5.78
C ASP A 123 15.33 5.57 5.47
N ASN A 124 14.25 5.80 4.72
CA ASN A 124 13.74 7.16 4.50
C ASN A 124 13.24 7.81 5.79
N LYS A 125 12.56 7.05 6.68
CA LYS A 125 12.10 7.59 7.96
C LYS A 125 13.26 7.93 8.90
N LYS A 126 14.29 7.07 8.99
CA LYS A 126 15.53 7.38 9.73
C LYS A 126 16.28 8.58 9.15
N LYS A 127 16.26 8.75 7.83
CA LYS A 127 16.91 9.88 7.16
C LYS A 127 16.20 11.21 7.46
N ILE A 128 14.87 11.20 7.53
CA ILE A 128 14.05 12.37 7.91
C ILE A 128 14.26 12.70 9.39
N GLU A 129 14.17 11.72 10.29
CA GLU A 129 14.42 11.92 11.72
C GLU A 129 15.84 12.47 11.98
N ASN A 130 16.85 11.95 11.27
CA ASN A 130 18.22 12.48 11.37
C ASN A 130 18.35 13.91 10.80
N PHE A 131 17.55 14.29 9.80
CA PHE A 131 17.53 15.64 9.24
C PHE A 131 16.92 16.64 10.23
N ASP A 132 15.84 16.26 10.91
CA ASP A 132 15.17 17.08 11.91
C ASP A 132 16.08 17.31 13.13
N ILE A 133 16.78 16.27 13.60
CA ILE A 133 17.76 16.37 14.70
C ILE A 133 18.94 17.29 14.31
N LEU A 134 19.40 17.27 13.04
CA LEU A 134 20.46 18.17 12.58
C LEU A 134 20.00 19.63 12.51
N ASN A 135 18.73 19.87 12.16
CA ASN A 135 18.16 21.21 12.07
C ASN A 135 17.91 21.83 13.45
N ASP A 136 17.44 21.06 14.42
CA ASP A 136 17.31 21.51 15.82
C ASP A 136 18.66 21.90 16.42
N LYS A 137 19.73 21.13 16.13
CA LYS A 137 21.09 21.48 16.57
C LYS A 137 21.62 22.76 15.92
N LYS A 138 21.26 23.05 14.67
CA LYS A 138 21.64 24.30 13.99
C LYS A 138 20.91 25.50 14.58
N ASN A 139 19.61 25.38 14.84
CA ASN A 139 18.80 26.46 15.40
C ASN A 139 19.27 26.84 16.81
N ASN A 140 19.52 25.86 17.66
CA ASN A 140 20.08 26.10 19.00
C ASN A 140 21.46 26.77 18.97
N LYS A 141 22.31 26.46 17.97
CA LYS A 141 23.62 27.12 17.81
C LYS A 141 23.49 28.58 17.35
N LEU A 142 22.49 28.90 16.53
CA LEU A 142 22.21 30.26 16.07
C LEU A 142 21.66 31.16 17.19
N ASP A 143 20.88 30.61 18.12
CA ASP A 143 20.31 31.37 19.23
C ASP A 143 21.35 31.67 20.33
N ILE A 144 22.32 30.79 20.55
CA ILE A 144 23.45 31.03 21.46
C ILE A 144 24.34 32.17 20.96
N ILE A 145 24.54 32.29 19.64
CA ILE A 145 25.38 33.35 19.04
C ILE A 145 24.68 34.71 19.08
N LYS A 146 23.34 34.76 18.98
CA LYS A 146 22.55 36.00 19.07
C LYS A 146 22.52 36.57 20.49
N ASN A 147 22.49 35.70 21.51
CA ASN A 147 22.43 36.14 22.90
C ASN A 147 23.76 36.69 23.44
N ASN A 148 24.90 36.29 22.85
CA ASN A 148 26.22 36.80 23.26
C ASN A 148 26.65 38.11 22.56
N LYS A 149 25.76 38.76 21.78
CA LYS A 149 26.08 39.99 21.02
C LYS A 149 25.41 41.27 21.56
N LYS A 150 24.89 41.24 22.80
CA LYS A 150 24.17 42.37 23.44
C LYS A 150 24.76 42.74 24.81
N ILE A 151 26.06 42.97 24.85
CA ILE A 151 26.79 43.70 25.91
C ILE A 151 28.03 44.16 25.10
N ASP A 152 28.17 45.42 24.72
CA ASP A 152 28.42 46.59 25.55
C ASP A 152 27.96 47.84 24.78
N ASP A 153 27.21 48.74 25.41
CA ASP A 153 27.13 50.17 25.05
C ASP A 153 26.29 50.90 26.12
N GLU A 154 26.94 51.31 27.21
CA GLU A 154 26.56 52.51 27.96
C GLU A 154 27.84 53.16 28.49
N GLU A 155 28.16 54.34 27.96
CA GLU A 155 28.38 55.54 28.77
C GLU A 155 28.36 56.78 27.86
N ASN A 156 27.33 57.62 28.06
CA ASN A 156 27.31 59.00 27.60
C ASN A 156 28.27 59.80 28.48
N ILE A 157 29.35 60.32 27.89
CA ILE A 157 30.09 61.44 28.46
C ILE A 157 30.03 62.58 27.44
N ASN A 158 29.29 63.63 27.82
CA ASN A 158 29.20 64.89 27.10
C ASN A 158 30.40 65.76 27.48
N PHE A 159 31.17 66.23 26.51
CA PHE A 159 32.08 67.37 26.66
C PHE A 159 32.17 68.10 25.32
N ASP A 160 31.38 69.17 25.20
CA ASP A 160 31.88 70.38 24.55
C ASP A 160 33.22 70.71 25.21
N ASP A 161 34.33 70.69 24.46
CA ASP A 161 35.38 71.71 24.52
C ASP A 161 36.55 71.37 23.58
N GLU A 162 36.82 72.35 22.70
CA GLU A 162 38.11 72.69 22.07
C GLU A 162 38.71 71.82 20.95
N ILE A 163 38.52 72.33 19.72
CA ILE A 163 39.50 72.25 18.62
C ILE A 163 40.62 73.27 18.92
N PRO A 164 41.90 72.92 18.73
CA PRO A 164 42.69 73.75 17.83
C PRO A 164 43.63 72.95 16.89
N PHE A 165 43.66 73.44 15.65
CA PHE A 165 44.55 73.27 14.49
C PHE A 165 45.79 72.38 14.57
#